data_AF-A0A8T6VD02-F1
#
_entry.id   AF-A0A8T6VD02-F1
#
_cell.length_a   1.000
_cell.length_b   1.000
_cell.length_c   1.000
_cell.angle_alpha   90.00
_cell.angle_beta   90.00
_cell.angle_gamma   90.00
#
_symmetry.space_group_name_H-M   'P 1'
#
loop_
_entity.id
_entity.type
_entity.pdbx_description
1 polymer ?
#
loop_
_entity_poly.entity_id
_entity_poly.type
_entity_poly.pdbx_seq_one_letter_code
_entity_poly.pdbx_strand_id
1 'polypeptide(L)' 'AGNVASAKGDLITLKLTRPVTAEKGTRAAISRKITGRWRLIGYGILK' A
#
# COMPACT_ATOMS: atom_id res chain seq x y z
N ALA A 1 4.81 -6.95 -0.34
CA ALA A 1 3.55 -7.18 -1.08
C ALA A 1 2.45 -7.49 -0.07
N GLY A 2 1.22 -7.11 -0.38
CA GLY A 2 0.07 -7.31 0.48
C GLY A 2 -1.21 -7.18 -0.31
N ASN A 3 -2.30 -7.71 0.25
CA ASN A 3 -3.63 -7.64 -0.35
C ASN A 3 -4.41 -6.49 0.30
N VAL A 4 -5.29 -5.85 -0.48
CA VAL A 4 -6.22 -4.84 0.04
C VAL A 4 -7.28 -5.58 0.85
N ALA A 5 -7.39 -5.26 2.14
CA ALA A 5 -8.42 -5.79 3.02
C ALA A 5 -9.68 -4.91 3.00
N SER A 6 -9.51 -3.60 2.88
CA SER A 6 -10.60 -2.63 2.76
C SER A 6 -10.11 -1.36 2.06
N ALA A 7 -11.02 -0.70 1.34
CA ALA A 7 -10.82 0.60 0.75
C ALA A 7 -12.07 1.45 1.02
N LYS A 8 -11.91 2.59 1.69
CA LYS A 8 -13.02 3.50 2.02
C LYS A 8 -12.56 4.94 1.86
N GLY A 9 -13.09 5.64 0.86
CA GLY A 9 -12.65 6.99 0.51
C GLY A 9 -11.13 7.02 0.31
N ASP A 10 -10.46 7.90 1.05
CA ASP A 10 -9.01 8.12 0.96
C ASP A 10 -8.18 7.20 1.88
N LEU A 11 -8.83 6.26 2.58
CA LEU A 11 -8.18 5.31 3.48
C LEU A 11 -8.19 3.90 2.89
N ILE A 12 -7.03 3.25 2.92
CA ILE A 12 -6.86 1.86 2.53
C ILE A 12 -6.25 1.06 3.66
N THR A 13 -6.76 -0.16 3.87
CA THR A 13 -6.20 -1.12 4.82
C THR A 13 -5.56 -2.27 4.04
N LEU A 14 -4.27 -2.48 4.25
CA LEU A 14 -3.49 -3.51 3.55
C LEU A 14 -3.08 -4.61 4.54
N LYS A 15 -3.30 -5.87 4.15
CA LYS A 15 -2.74 -7.03 4.85
C LYS A 15 -1.42 -7.42 4.19
N LEU A 16 -0.31 -7.15 4.87
CA LEU A 16 1.03 -7.45 4.37
C LEU A 16 1.33 -8.95 4.50
N THR A 17 2.02 -9.51 3.50
CA THR A 17 2.45 -10.92 3.53
C THR A 17 3.62 -11.15 4.49
N ARG A 18 4.41 -10.11 4.76
CA ARG A 18 5.55 -10.14 5.67
C ARG A 18 5.45 -8.93 6.61
N PRO A 19 5.88 -9.05 7.88
CA PRO A 19 5.97 -7.90 8.76
C PRO A 19 6.97 -6.89 8.19
N VAL A 20 6.66 -5.60 8.35
CA VAL A 20 7.50 -4.48 7.92
C VAL A 20 7.56 -3.50 9.08
N THR A 21 8.75 -2.96 9.36
CA THR A 21 8.89 -1.84 10.30
C THR A 21 8.64 -0.53 9.57
N ALA A 22 7.74 0.28 10.09
CA ALA A 22 7.46 1.61 9.54
C ALA A 22 6.92 2.49 10.65
N GLU A 23 7.32 3.76 10.63
CA GLU A 23 6.85 4.74 11.59
C GLU A 23 5.56 5.41 11.09
N LYS A 24 4.65 5.73 12.02
CA LYS A 24 3.44 6.50 11.70
C LYS A 24 3.82 7.85 11.10
N GLY A 25 3.09 8.28 10.08
CA GLY A 25 3.39 9.51 9.35
C GLY A 25 4.41 9.34 8.21
N THR A 26 5.01 8.16 8.06
CA THR A 26 5.93 7.90 6.95
C THR A 26 5.18 7.84 5.62
N ARG A 27 5.80 8.40 4.56
CA ARG A 27 5.28 8.32 3.20
C ARG A 27 5.54 6.94 2.61
N ALA A 28 4.50 6.33 2.04
CA ALA A 28 4.58 5.04 1.35
C ALA A 28 4.16 5.20 -0.11
N ALA A 29 4.92 4.60 -1.02
CA ALA A 29 4.54 4.48 -2.41
C ALA A 29 3.73 3.19 -2.63
N ILE A 30 2.66 3.28 -3.42
CA ILE A 30 1.79 2.14 -3.74
C ILE A 30 2.01 1.80 -5.21
N SER A 31 2.42 0.56 -5.46
CA SER A 31 2.52 0.00 -6.80
C SER A 31 1.54 -1.15 -6.99
N ARG A 32 1.08 -1.32 -8.22
CA ARG A 32 0.18 -2.42 -8.62
C ARG A 32 0.78 -3.17 -9.79
N LYS A 33 0.68 -4.50 -9.75
CA LYS A 33 1.04 -5.36 -10.88
C LYS A 33 -0.08 -5.29 -11.92
N ILE A 34 0.22 -4.75 -13.09
CA ILE A 34 -0.68 -4.63 -14.25
C ILE A 34 0.06 -5.19 -15.46
N THR A 35 -0.57 -6.11 -16.20
CA THR A 35 0.02 -6.76 -17.39
C THR A 35 1.46 -7.29 -17.17
N GLY A 36 1.69 -7.90 -16.01
CA GLY A 36 2.96 -8.52 -15.66
C GLY A 36 4.03 -7.55 -15.11
N ARG A 37 3.81 -6.24 -15.15
CA ARG A 37 4.77 -5.22 -14.67
C ARG A 37 4.24 -4.46 -13.46
N TRP A 38 5.12 -4.02 -12.59
CA TRP A 38 4.77 -3.12 -11.49
C TRP A 38 4.69 -1.69 -12.00
N ARG A 39 3.56 -1.03 -11.74
CA ARG A 39 3.35 0.37 -12.06
C ARG A 39 3.08 1.11 -10.76
N LEU A 40 3.72 2.26 -10.58
CA LEU A 40 3.38 3.19 -9.50
C LEU A 40 1.95 3.71 -9.76
N ILE A 41 1.08 3.59 -8.77
CA ILE A 41 -0.32 4.01 -8.87
C ILE A 41 -0.67 5.15 -7.91
N GLY A 42 0.18 5.43 -6.94
CA GLY A 42 -0.03 6.54 -6.00
C GLY A 42 0.92 6.47 -4.81
N TYR A 43 0.70 7.37 -3.86
CA TYR A 43 1.38 7.40 -2.58
C TYR A 43 0.38 7.71 -1.47
N GLY A 44 0.78 7.47 -0.24
CA GLY A 44 -0.01 7.80 0.94
C GLY A 44 0.87 7.98 2.17
N ILE A 45 0.23 8.29 3.28
CA ILE A 45 0.87 8.42 4.58
C ILE A 45 0.39 7.26 5.45
N LEU A 46 1.31 6.55 6.09
CA LEU A 46 0.96 5.48 7.02
C LEU A 46 0.33 6.07 8.27
N LYS A 47 -0.86 5.59 8.62
CA LYS A 47 -1.64 5.98 9.79
C LYS A 47 -1.66 4.86 10.82
#